data_AF-I0TEH5-F1
#
_entry.id   AF-I0TEH5-F1
#
_cell.length_a   1.000
_cell.length_b   1.000
_cell.length_c   1.000
_cell.angle_alpha   90.00
_cell.angle_beta   90.00
_cell.angle_gamma   90.00
#
_symmetry.space_group_name_H-M   'P 1'
#
loop_
_entity.id
_entity.type
_entity.pdbx_description
1 polymer ?
#
loop_
_entity_poly.entity_id
_entity_poly.type
_entity_poly.pdbx_seq_one_letter_code
_entity_poly.pdbx_strand_id
1 'polypeptide(L)'
;MASQLTKTQQEFKDILAECRELFGKKLHDYGASWRILRPSSLTDQLFIKAKRIRSLEITGENLVGEGVRPEFIALINYSIVGLIQLSKGFVDSVDITPDEALSLYDTYANEAYELMVKKNHDYGEAWRDMRVSSYTDLILTKIERIKEIEDLNGETLVSEGIDANYMDIMNYAVFGAIKLHE
;
A
#
# COMPACT_ATOMS: atom_id res chain seq x y z
N MET A 1 26.86 -6.93 -0.76
CA MET A 1 25.77 -6.81 -1.75
C MET A 1 24.83 -8.00 -1.70
N ALA A 2 25.26 -9.24 -2.01
CA ALA A 2 24.37 -10.42 -1.98
C ALA A 2 23.70 -10.66 -0.61
N SER A 3 24.43 -10.51 0.50
CA SER A 3 23.90 -10.67 1.86
C SER A 3 22.86 -9.62 2.27
N GLN A 4 22.90 -8.43 1.64
CA GLN A 4 22.00 -7.33 1.96
C GLN A 4 20.73 -7.42 1.11
N LEU A 5 20.84 -7.86 -0.14
CA LEU A 5 19.69 -8.19 -0.98
C LEU A 5 18.84 -9.30 -0.35
N THR A 6 19.48 -10.35 0.17
CA THR A 6 18.77 -11.42 0.90
C THR A 6 18.08 -10.92 2.16
N LYS A 7 18.67 -9.92 2.83
CA LYS A 7 18.06 -9.27 4.00
C LYS A 7 16.82 -8.46 3.60
N THR A 8 16.90 -7.62 2.56
CA THR A 8 15.76 -6.83 2.04
C THR A 8 14.59 -7.71 1.65
N GLN A 9 14.86 -8.78 0.91
CA GLN A 9 13.82 -9.70 0.46
C GLN A 9 13.12 -10.36 1.65
N GLN A 10 13.87 -10.69 2.71
CA GLN A 10 13.28 -11.26 3.92
C GLN A 10 12.45 -10.23 4.70
N GLU A 11 12.99 -9.04 4.97
CA GLU A 11 12.27 -7.97 5.68
C GLU A 11 10.98 -7.58 4.95
N PHE A 12 11.01 -7.52 3.62
CA PHE A 12 9.83 -7.25 2.81
C PHE A 12 8.76 -8.34 2.99
N LYS A 13 9.16 -9.62 2.93
CA LYS A 13 8.26 -10.75 3.16
C LYS A 13 7.68 -10.75 4.58
N ASP A 14 8.47 -10.39 5.57
CA ASP A 14 8.04 -10.33 6.96
C ASP A 14 6.95 -9.25 7.15
N ILE A 15 7.12 -8.07 6.56
CA ILE A 15 6.07 -7.02 6.57
C ILE A 15 4.82 -7.50 5.82
N LEU A 16 4.96 -8.12 4.64
CA LEU A 16 3.80 -8.65 3.92
C LEU A 16 3.05 -9.72 4.72
N ALA A 17 3.77 -10.58 5.45
CA ALA A 17 3.17 -11.61 6.29
C ALA A 17 2.35 -11.00 7.43
N GLU A 18 2.87 -9.95 8.10
CA GLU A 18 2.14 -9.20 9.12
C GLU A 18 0.87 -8.54 8.54
N CYS A 19 1.00 -7.87 7.39
CA CYS A 19 -0.12 -7.23 6.71
C CYS A 19 -1.21 -8.25 6.33
N ARG A 20 -0.81 -9.41 5.80
CA ARG A 20 -1.69 -10.53 5.42
C ARG A 20 -2.40 -11.13 6.63
N GLU A 21 -1.69 -11.33 7.75
CA GLU A 21 -2.29 -11.85 8.97
C GLU A 21 -3.37 -10.90 9.50
N LEU A 22 -3.07 -9.60 9.55
CA LEU A 22 -4.05 -8.59 9.95
C LEU A 22 -5.24 -8.54 8.98
N PHE A 23 -5.00 -8.63 7.67
CA PHE A 23 -6.05 -8.66 6.65
C PHE A 23 -6.96 -9.88 6.84
N GLY A 24 -6.39 -11.07 7.06
CA GLY A 24 -7.14 -12.29 7.33
C GLY A 24 -7.99 -12.21 8.59
N LYS A 25 -7.48 -11.64 9.69
CA LYS A 25 -8.27 -11.39 10.91
C LYS A 25 -9.44 -10.44 10.64
N LYS A 26 -9.23 -9.37 9.87
CA LYS A 26 -10.30 -8.45 9.48
C LYS A 26 -11.33 -9.09 8.55
N LEU A 27 -10.91 -9.97 7.65
CA LEU A 27 -11.83 -10.74 6.82
C LEU A 27 -12.70 -11.69 7.64
N HIS A 28 -12.15 -12.31 8.69
CA HIS A 28 -12.96 -13.11 9.63
C HIS A 28 -14.04 -12.25 10.31
N ASP A 29 -13.66 -11.06 10.79
CA ASP A 29 -14.57 -10.21 11.57
C ASP A 29 -15.63 -9.50 10.70
N TYR A 30 -15.28 -9.11 9.48
CA TYR A 30 -16.10 -8.19 8.67
C TYR A 30 -16.43 -8.71 7.26
N GLY A 31 -15.94 -9.89 6.88
CA GLY A 31 -15.95 -10.36 5.50
C GLY A 31 -15.19 -9.40 4.56
N ALA A 32 -15.39 -9.56 3.25
CA ALA A 32 -14.85 -8.64 2.25
C ALA A 32 -15.73 -7.37 2.11
N SER A 33 -16.11 -6.74 3.22
CA SER A 33 -17.00 -5.55 3.25
C SER A 33 -16.47 -4.38 2.42
N TRP A 34 -15.16 -4.29 2.20
CA TRP A 34 -14.51 -3.30 1.34
C TRP A 34 -14.90 -3.40 -0.14
N ARG A 35 -15.53 -4.50 -0.59
CA ARG A 35 -16.01 -4.70 -1.97
C ARG A 35 -17.03 -3.66 -2.43
N ILE A 36 -17.69 -2.99 -1.49
CA ILE A 36 -18.66 -1.91 -1.77
C ILE A 36 -17.99 -0.57 -2.07
N LEU A 37 -16.70 -0.42 -1.77
CA LEU A 37 -16.02 0.86 -1.93
C LEU A 37 -15.75 1.14 -3.40
N ARG A 38 -16.14 2.33 -3.87
CA ARG A 38 -15.72 2.82 -5.19
C ARG A 38 -14.21 3.06 -5.20
N PRO A 39 -13.52 2.97 -6.36
CA PRO A 39 -12.08 3.25 -6.47
C PRO A 39 -11.67 4.60 -5.84
N SER A 40 -12.39 5.69 -6.13
CA SER A 40 -12.10 7.01 -5.55
C SER A 40 -12.20 7.03 -4.01
N SER A 41 -13.13 6.25 -3.44
CA SER A 41 -13.26 6.14 -1.98
C SER A 41 -12.07 5.39 -1.36
N LEU A 42 -11.44 4.46 -2.09
CA LEU A 42 -10.21 3.80 -1.65
C LEU A 42 -9.01 4.74 -1.76
N THR A 43 -8.94 5.53 -2.83
CA THR A 43 -7.95 6.61 -2.98
C THR A 43 -8.01 7.58 -1.80
N ASP A 44 -9.21 7.95 -1.34
CA ASP A 44 -9.39 8.77 -0.14
C ASP A 44 -9.02 8.05 1.16
N GLN A 45 -9.27 6.74 1.28
CA GLN A 45 -8.79 5.97 2.43
C GLN A 45 -7.27 6.05 2.53
N LEU A 46 -6.54 5.85 1.42
CA LEU A 46 -5.08 6.00 1.38
C LEU A 46 -4.66 7.43 1.72
N PHE A 47 -5.36 8.43 1.19
CA PHE A 47 -5.08 9.83 1.47
C PHE A 47 -5.17 10.16 2.96
N ILE A 48 -6.22 9.68 3.65
CA ILE A 48 -6.41 9.89 5.09
C ILE A 48 -5.23 9.29 5.88
N LYS A 49 -4.80 8.07 5.54
CA LYS A 49 -3.68 7.40 6.22
C LYS A 49 -2.36 8.14 6.00
N ALA A 50 -2.04 8.48 4.75
CA ALA A 50 -0.82 9.23 4.43
C ALA A 50 -0.83 10.64 5.04
N LYS A 51 -1.97 11.32 5.07
CA LYS A 51 -2.12 12.62 5.74
C LYS A 51 -1.93 12.52 7.25
N ARG A 52 -2.41 11.44 7.88
CA ARG A 52 -2.19 11.19 9.30
C ARG A 52 -0.71 11.02 9.60
N ILE A 53 0.01 10.21 8.82
CA ILE A 53 1.47 10.06 8.96
C ILE A 53 2.15 11.41 8.88
N ARG A 54 1.90 12.19 7.82
CA ARG A 54 2.51 13.53 7.65
C ARG A 54 2.16 14.48 8.80
N SER A 55 0.93 14.42 9.32
CA SER A 55 0.54 15.22 10.48
C SER A 55 1.38 14.87 11.70
N LEU A 56 1.53 13.58 12.01
CA LEU A 56 2.34 13.10 13.12
C LEU A 56 3.81 13.49 12.96
N GLU A 57 4.35 13.40 11.74
CA GLU A 57 5.73 13.78 11.42
C GLU A 57 6.00 15.29 11.60
N ILE A 58 5.01 16.14 11.30
CA ILE A 58 5.14 17.60 11.41
C ILE A 58 4.89 18.09 12.84
N THR A 59 3.81 17.62 13.48
CA THR A 59 3.38 18.15 14.78
C THR A 59 4.03 17.44 15.95
N GLY A 60 4.39 16.16 15.79
CA GLY A 60 4.80 15.29 16.90
C GLY A 60 3.67 14.96 17.87
N GLU A 61 2.43 15.38 17.60
CA GLU A 61 1.28 15.22 18.49
C GLU A 61 0.48 13.97 18.15
N ASN A 62 0.30 13.08 19.11
CA ASN A 62 -0.46 11.85 18.93
C ASN A 62 -1.57 11.68 19.98
N LEU A 63 -2.74 12.25 19.69
CA LEU A 63 -3.89 12.19 20.62
C LEU A 63 -4.62 10.85 20.60
N VAL A 64 -4.52 10.11 19.50
CA VAL A 64 -5.17 8.78 19.32
C VAL A 64 -4.31 7.66 19.93
N GLY A 65 -3.05 7.95 20.28
CA GLY A 65 -2.14 6.99 20.90
C GLY A 65 -1.51 5.97 19.93
N GLU A 66 -1.89 5.97 18.65
CA GLU A 66 -1.33 5.08 17.63
C GLU A 66 -0.16 5.74 16.89
N GLY A 67 0.98 5.07 16.79
CA GLY A 67 2.14 5.58 16.06
C GLY A 67 1.93 5.67 14.54
N VAL A 68 2.99 5.99 13.81
CA VAL A 68 2.99 6.06 12.33
C VAL A 68 3.01 4.68 11.65
N ARG A 69 3.63 3.67 12.27
CA ARG A 69 3.78 2.33 11.67
C ARG A 69 2.44 1.65 11.32
N PRO A 70 1.42 1.65 12.18
CA PRO A 70 0.10 1.11 11.82
C PRO A 70 -0.53 1.75 10.57
N GLU A 71 -0.22 3.03 10.30
CA GLU A 71 -0.71 3.72 9.11
C GLU A 71 -0.03 3.19 7.83
N PHE A 72 1.27 2.87 7.89
CA PHE A 72 1.96 2.21 6.77
C PHE A 72 1.38 0.81 6.50
N ILE A 73 1.08 0.04 7.55
CA ILE A 73 0.40 -1.26 7.41
C ILE A 73 -0.98 -1.10 6.77
N ALA A 74 -1.73 -0.05 7.15
CA ALA A 74 -3.01 0.27 6.54
C ALA A 74 -2.88 0.67 5.06
N LEU A 75 -1.87 1.47 4.71
CA LEU A 75 -1.58 1.86 3.32
C LEU A 75 -1.32 0.63 2.44
N ILE A 76 -0.53 -0.34 2.93
CA ILE A 76 -0.26 -1.60 2.22
C ILE A 76 -1.56 -2.35 1.92
N ASN A 77 -2.39 -2.57 2.94
CA ASN A 77 -3.63 -3.34 2.79
C ASN A 77 -4.66 -2.61 1.91
N TYR A 78 -4.77 -1.28 2.02
CA TYR A 78 -5.68 -0.52 1.15
C TYR A 78 -5.19 -0.42 -0.30
N SER A 79 -3.87 -0.40 -0.54
CA SER A 79 -3.35 -0.48 -1.92
C SER A 79 -3.71 -1.81 -2.58
N ILE A 80 -3.58 -2.93 -1.86
CA ILE A 80 -4.01 -4.24 -2.37
C ILE A 80 -5.52 -4.27 -2.65
N VAL A 81 -6.33 -3.74 -1.73
CA VAL A 81 -7.79 -3.61 -1.95
C VAL A 81 -8.08 -2.76 -3.19
N GLY A 82 -7.36 -1.65 -3.38
CA GLY A 82 -7.44 -0.80 -4.57
C GLY A 82 -7.14 -1.56 -5.86
N LEU A 83 -6.07 -2.37 -5.88
CA LEU A 83 -5.71 -3.21 -7.02
C LEU A 83 -6.78 -4.26 -7.33
N ILE A 84 -7.32 -4.94 -6.32
CA ILE A 84 -8.42 -5.89 -6.49
C ILE A 84 -9.65 -5.20 -7.09
N GLN A 85 -9.97 -4.01 -6.61
CA GLN A 85 -11.11 -3.22 -7.06
C GLN A 85 -10.96 -2.71 -8.49
N LEU A 86 -9.75 -2.32 -8.89
CA LEU A 86 -9.48 -1.97 -10.29
C LEU A 86 -9.69 -3.16 -11.22
N SER A 87 -9.26 -4.37 -10.81
CA SER A 87 -9.38 -5.57 -11.63
C SER A 87 -10.81 -6.12 -11.69
N LYS A 88 -11.53 -6.16 -10.55
CA LYS A 88 -12.86 -6.78 -10.45
C LYS A 88 -14.02 -5.80 -10.57
N GLY A 89 -13.78 -4.50 -10.45
CA GLY A 89 -14.83 -3.50 -10.21
C GLY A 89 -15.40 -3.59 -8.80
N PHE A 90 -16.22 -2.61 -8.38
CA PHE A 90 -16.94 -2.63 -7.11
C PHE A 90 -18.33 -3.27 -7.26
N VAL A 91 -18.95 -3.67 -6.14
CA VAL A 91 -20.28 -4.30 -6.11
C VAL A 91 -21.13 -3.73 -4.99
N ASP A 92 -22.46 -3.75 -5.12
CA ASP A 92 -23.37 -3.23 -4.10
C ASP A 92 -23.50 -4.15 -2.86
N SER A 93 -23.03 -5.39 -2.96
CA SER A 93 -23.04 -6.39 -1.89
C SER A 93 -21.86 -7.33 -2.03
N VAL A 94 -21.30 -7.79 -0.91
CA VAL A 94 -20.12 -8.66 -0.88
C VAL A 94 -20.33 -9.91 -1.76
N ASP A 95 -19.44 -10.09 -2.72
CA ASP A 95 -19.53 -11.08 -3.81
C ASP A 95 -18.40 -12.13 -3.78
N ILE A 96 -17.49 -12.05 -2.81
CA ILE A 96 -16.36 -12.97 -2.65
C ILE A 96 -16.27 -13.51 -1.22
N THR A 97 -15.79 -14.74 -1.11
CA THR A 97 -15.47 -15.39 0.17
C THR A 97 -14.16 -14.86 0.76
N PRO A 98 -13.92 -15.06 2.07
CA PRO A 98 -12.63 -14.75 2.69
C PRO A 98 -11.43 -15.45 2.01
N ASP A 99 -11.60 -16.70 1.56
CA ASP A 99 -10.54 -17.45 0.89
C ASP A 99 -10.20 -16.87 -0.49
N GLU A 100 -11.23 -16.48 -1.27
CA GLU A 100 -11.02 -15.78 -2.54
C GLU A 100 -10.35 -14.41 -2.32
N ALA A 101 -10.76 -13.66 -1.29
CA ALA A 101 -10.15 -12.39 -0.93
C ALA A 101 -8.66 -12.56 -0.54
N LEU A 102 -8.32 -13.61 0.21
CA LEU A 102 -6.93 -13.93 0.55
C LEU A 102 -6.12 -14.38 -0.66
N SER A 103 -6.71 -15.17 -1.57
CA SER A 103 -6.02 -15.57 -2.81
C SER A 103 -5.70 -14.36 -3.68
N LEU A 104 -6.63 -13.41 -3.81
CA LEU A 104 -6.41 -12.16 -4.55
C LEU A 104 -5.35 -11.28 -3.87
N TYR A 105 -5.39 -11.22 -2.53
CA TYR A 105 -4.37 -10.53 -1.74
C TYR A 105 -2.97 -11.09 -2.03
N ASP A 106 -2.82 -12.42 -2.01
CA ASP A 106 -1.54 -13.10 -2.22
C ASP A 106 -0.98 -12.85 -3.62
N THR A 107 -1.84 -12.77 -4.64
CA THR A 107 -1.45 -12.39 -6.00
C THR A 107 -0.81 -11.01 -6.03
N TYR A 108 -1.51 -9.97 -5.56
CA TYR A 108 -0.98 -8.60 -5.60
C TYR A 108 0.20 -8.38 -4.66
N ALA A 109 0.24 -9.08 -3.52
CA ALA A 109 1.39 -9.05 -2.63
C ALA A 109 2.65 -9.62 -3.29
N ASN A 110 2.51 -10.71 -4.05
CA ASN A 110 3.63 -11.27 -4.82
C ASN A 110 4.05 -10.34 -5.96
N GLU A 111 3.12 -9.73 -6.69
CA GLU A 111 3.43 -8.75 -7.75
C GLU A 111 4.21 -7.55 -7.21
N ALA A 112 3.81 -7.00 -6.06
CA ALA A 112 4.53 -5.92 -5.40
C ALA A 112 5.95 -6.34 -4.98
N TYR A 113 6.10 -7.56 -4.42
CA TYR A 113 7.41 -8.12 -4.09
C TYR A 113 8.30 -8.27 -5.32
N GLU A 114 7.79 -8.81 -6.43
CA GLU A 114 8.55 -8.95 -7.68
C GLU A 114 8.95 -7.59 -8.26
N LEU A 115 8.06 -6.60 -8.21
CA LEU A 115 8.35 -5.24 -8.62
C LEU A 115 9.45 -4.62 -7.75
N MET A 116 9.39 -4.81 -6.43
CA MET A 116 10.45 -4.37 -5.52
C MET A 116 11.78 -5.02 -5.89
N VAL A 117 11.84 -6.33 -6.13
CA VAL A 117 13.08 -7.02 -6.49
C VAL A 117 13.67 -6.45 -7.79
N LYS A 118 12.83 -6.19 -8.81
CA LYS A 118 13.27 -5.58 -10.07
C LYS A 118 13.81 -4.16 -9.85
N LYS A 119 13.07 -3.30 -9.15
CA LYS A 119 13.50 -1.92 -8.86
C LYS A 119 14.77 -1.89 -8.03
N ASN A 120 14.87 -2.74 -7.02
CA ASN A 120 16.01 -2.79 -6.12
C ASN A 120 17.27 -3.35 -6.82
N HIS A 121 17.11 -4.15 -7.88
CA HIS A 121 18.22 -4.49 -8.78
C HIS A 121 18.75 -3.26 -9.53
N ASP A 122 17.86 -2.41 -10.04
CA ASP A 122 18.24 -1.26 -10.89
C ASP A 122 18.71 -0.04 -10.07
N TYR A 123 18.05 0.25 -8.95
CA TYR A 123 18.35 1.40 -8.08
C TYR A 123 19.27 1.05 -6.90
N GLY A 124 19.58 -0.24 -6.72
CA GLY A 124 20.20 -0.73 -5.50
C GLY A 124 19.32 -0.49 -4.27
N GLU A 125 19.93 -0.58 -3.10
CA GLU A 125 19.29 -0.37 -1.80
C GLU A 125 19.13 1.12 -1.44
N ALA A 126 19.01 2.02 -2.43
CA ALA A 126 18.99 3.47 -2.22
C ALA A 126 17.87 3.93 -1.26
N TRP A 127 16.76 3.18 -1.21
CA TRP A 127 15.68 3.42 -0.26
C TRP A 127 16.19 3.34 1.20
N ARG A 128 17.16 2.48 1.51
CA ARG A 128 17.71 2.37 2.87
C ARG A 128 18.38 3.66 3.36
N ASP A 129 18.85 4.52 2.47
CA ASP A 129 19.49 5.79 2.82
C ASP A 129 18.50 6.97 2.82
N MET A 130 17.22 6.72 2.47
CA MET A 130 16.18 7.74 2.46
C MET A 130 15.66 8.04 3.88
N ARG A 131 15.20 9.28 4.07
CA ARG A 131 14.48 9.69 5.28
C ARG A 131 13.09 9.04 5.31
N VAL A 132 12.61 8.65 6.47
CA VAL A 132 11.27 8.04 6.63
C VAL A 132 10.17 8.95 6.08
N SER A 133 10.23 10.26 6.36
CA SER A 133 9.25 11.23 5.87
C SER A 133 9.20 11.34 4.34
N SER A 134 10.28 11.00 3.64
CA SER A 134 10.28 10.97 2.18
C SER A 134 9.36 9.90 1.61
N TYR A 135 9.14 8.78 2.31
CA TYR A 135 8.15 7.79 1.88
C TYR A 135 6.73 8.36 1.94
N THR A 136 6.41 9.09 3.00
CA THR A 136 5.12 9.75 3.18
C THR A 136 4.82 10.72 2.03
N ASP A 137 5.79 11.56 1.67
CA ASP A 137 5.62 12.53 0.59
C ASP A 137 5.53 11.86 -0.80
N LEU A 138 6.29 10.79 -1.03
CA LEU A 138 6.19 10.00 -2.28
C LEU A 138 4.84 9.30 -2.39
N ILE A 139 4.35 8.71 -1.30
CA ILE A 139 3.01 8.10 -1.23
C ILE A 139 1.94 9.15 -1.53
N LEU A 140 2.00 10.32 -0.89
CA LEU A 140 1.06 11.42 -1.15
C LEU A 140 1.10 11.85 -2.62
N THR A 141 2.28 11.94 -3.22
CA THR A 141 2.41 12.27 -4.64
C THR A 141 1.74 11.23 -5.54
N LYS A 142 1.88 9.94 -5.21
CA LYS A 142 1.23 8.86 -5.95
C LYS A 142 -0.29 8.88 -5.79
N ILE A 143 -0.79 9.19 -4.59
CA ILE A 143 -2.23 9.36 -4.32
C ILE A 143 -2.79 10.52 -5.13
N GLU A 144 -2.13 11.68 -5.15
CA GLU A 144 -2.58 12.83 -5.94
C GLU A 144 -2.58 12.53 -7.44
N ARG A 145 -1.59 11.78 -7.95
CA ARG A 145 -1.61 11.31 -9.36
C ARG A 145 -2.82 10.43 -9.65
N ILE A 146 -3.20 9.55 -8.72
CA ILE A 146 -4.40 8.70 -8.90
C ILE A 146 -5.64 9.57 -9.00
N LYS A 147 -5.80 10.57 -8.12
CA LYS A 147 -6.93 11.51 -8.18
C LYS A 147 -7.00 12.25 -9.51
N GLU A 148 -5.88 12.76 -10.02
CA GLU A 148 -5.84 13.42 -11.32
C GLU A 148 -6.26 12.47 -12.46
N ILE A 149 -5.87 11.19 -12.40
CA ILE A 149 -6.29 10.18 -13.38
C ILE A 149 -7.80 9.89 -13.26
N GLU A 150 -8.32 9.77 -12.04
CA GLU A 150 -9.74 9.57 -11.75
C GLU A 150 -10.59 10.75 -12.23
N ASP A 151 -10.14 11.98 -12.01
CA ASP A 151 -10.82 13.23 -12.42
C ASP A 151 -10.85 13.40 -13.95
N LEU A 152 -9.83 12.88 -14.64
CA LEU A 152 -9.81 12.75 -16.10
C LEU A 152 -10.64 11.56 -16.60
N ASN A 153 -11.35 10.83 -15.74
CA ASN A 153 -12.08 9.59 -16.08
C ASN A 153 -11.19 8.55 -16.78
N GLY A 154 -9.89 8.53 -16.46
CA GLY A 154 -8.90 7.65 -17.09
C GLY A 154 -8.38 8.13 -18.45
N GLU A 155 -8.86 9.26 -18.99
CA GLU A 155 -8.44 9.81 -20.29
C GLU A 155 -7.07 10.50 -20.22
N THR A 156 -6.03 9.68 -20.04
CA THR A 156 -4.66 10.16 -19.90
C THR A 156 -3.86 10.02 -21.18
N LEU A 157 -2.92 10.95 -21.43
CA LEU A 157 -2.08 10.93 -22.63
C LEU A 157 -0.84 10.04 -22.48
N VAL A 158 -0.24 10.00 -21.28
CA VAL A 158 1.07 9.37 -21.02
C VAL A 158 1.17 8.70 -19.65
N SER A 159 0.03 8.43 -18.99
CA SER A 159 0.05 7.88 -17.62
C SER A 159 0.53 6.43 -17.59
N GLU A 160 1.17 6.07 -16.47
CA GLU A 160 1.53 4.68 -16.13
C GLU A 160 0.33 3.87 -15.62
N GLY A 161 -0.83 4.51 -15.36
CA GLY A 161 -2.05 3.87 -14.84
C GLY A 161 -2.21 3.97 -13.32
N ILE A 162 -3.41 3.70 -12.81
CA ILE A 162 -3.72 3.77 -11.37
C ILE A 162 -3.05 2.61 -10.61
N ASP A 163 -3.06 1.42 -11.21
CA ASP A 163 -2.44 0.19 -10.70
C ASP A 163 -0.94 0.37 -10.42
N ALA A 164 -0.19 0.96 -11.34
CA ALA A 164 1.23 1.27 -11.15
C ALA A 164 1.46 2.20 -9.95
N ASN A 165 0.57 3.18 -9.73
CA ASN A 165 0.65 4.08 -8.59
C ASN A 165 0.30 3.38 -7.27
N TYR A 166 -0.69 2.47 -7.24
CA TYR A 166 -0.98 1.66 -6.04
C TYR A 166 0.19 0.73 -5.67
N MET A 167 0.83 0.10 -6.66
CA MET A 167 2.01 -0.73 -6.46
C MET A 167 3.18 0.07 -5.86
N ASP A 168 3.39 1.29 -6.34
CA ASP A 168 4.42 2.18 -5.78
C ASP A 168 4.09 2.63 -4.35
N ILE A 169 2.83 2.98 -4.06
CA ILE A 169 2.39 3.30 -2.69
C ILE A 169 2.67 2.12 -1.76
N MET A 170 2.35 0.89 -2.20
CA MET A 170 2.59 -0.31 -1.42
C MET A 170 4.07 -0.51 -1.13
N ASN A 171 4.95 -0.41 -2.13
CA ASN A 171 6.40 -0.56 -1.93
C ASN A 171 6.97 0.49 -0.99
N TYR A 172 6.62 1.78 -1.15
CA TYR A 172 7.05 2.83 -0.23
C TYR A 172 6.52 2.62 1.18
N ALA A 173 5.29 2.13 1.33
CA ALA A 173 4.71 1.85 2.63
C ALA A 173 5.41 0.67 3.32
N VAL A 174 5.78 -0.38 2.58
CA VAL A 174 6.61 -1.48 3.12
C VAL A 174 7.97 -0.95 3.57
N PHE A 175 8.65 -0.14 2.76
CA PHE A 175 9.94 0.46 3.15
C PHE A 175 9.82 1.33 4.42
N GLY A 176 8.76 2.13 4.52
CA GLY A 176 8.45 2.89 5.73
C GLY A 176 8.24 1.99 6.96
N ALA A 177 7.50 0.89 6.80
CA ALA A 177 7.27 -0.07 7.87
C ALA A 177 8.55 -0.82 8.31
N ILE A 178 9.43 -1.18 7.37
CA ILE A 178 10.76 -1.77 7.66
C ILE A 178 11.61 -0.76 8.43
N LYS A 179 11.71 0.48 7.96
CA LYS A 179 12.53 1.52 8.59
C LYS A 179 12.15 1.86 10.02
N LEU A 180 10.88 1.71 10.36
CA LEU A 180 10.37 1.94 11.72
C LEU A 180 10.54 0.72 12.65
N HIS A 181 11.07 -0.39 12.12
CA HIS A 181 11.43 -1.60 12.85
C HIS A 181 12.96 -1.78 12.98
N GLU A 182 13.77 -1.01 12.24
CA GLU A 182 15.23 -0.91 12.39
C GLU A 182 15.62 -0.09 13.62
#